data_AF-A0A940MXJ0-F1
#
_entry.id   AF-A0A940MXJ0-F1
#
_cell.length_a   1.000
_cell.length_b   1.000
_cell.length_c   1.000
_cell.angle_alpha   90.00
_cell.angle_beta   90.00
_cell.angle_gamma   90.00
#
_symmetry.space_group_name_H-M   'P 1'
#
loop_
_entity.id
_entity.type
_entity.pdbx_description
1 polymer ?
#
loop_
_entity_poly.entity_id
_entity_poly.type
_entity_poly.pdbx_seq_one_letter_code
_entity_poly.pdbx_strand_id
1 'polypeptide(L)'
;MALVLVPVPLGGVRRLRAVLESLARSRGAGGLPAAPGSLAVLILAAEPEALSVAEQLAPDYPFPLHVEDGLGDAVLAVRQAAAWAATLGVPGVPILLTTTGEPVPPRWAYSLLAALRDGADLVTRRAGFLERLLAGVRLPVALSLRAQTAMERWSSGRGRLGAGAAWTERDSPWRRPDAAGLRTVPA
;
A
#
# COMPACT_ATOMS: atom_id res chain seq x y z
N MET A 1 2.54 -6.86 12.75
CA MET A 1 2.53 -7.23 11.32
C MET A 1 2.08 -6.03 10.49
N ALA A 2 2.45 -5.95 9.21
CA ALA A 2 1.92 -5.00 8.24
C ALA A 2 1.70 -5.68 6.88
N LEU A 3 0.90 -5.07 6.01
CA LEU A 3 0.56 -5.60 4.70
C LEU A 3 1.13 -4.70 3.61
N VAL A 4 1.87 -5.27 2.67
CA VAL A 4 2.39 -4.57 1.49
C VAL A 4 1.45 -4.83 0.32
N LEU A 5 0.86 -3.77 -0.20
CA LEU A 5 -0.02 -3.80 -1.36
C LEU A 5 0.77 -3.46 -2.62
N VAL A 6 0.78 -4.39 -3.57
CA VAL A 6 1.48 -4.29 -4.85
C VAL A 6 0.46 -4.23 -5.99
N PRO A 7 0.08 -3.02 -6.46
CA PRO A 7 -0.79 -2.87 -7.61
C PRO A 7 -0.04 -3.20 -8.90
N VAL A 8 -0.54 -4.13 -9.72
CA VAL A 8 0.05 -4.54 -11.00
C VAL A 8 -0.88 -4.15 -12.16
N PRO A 9 -0.65 -2.99 -12.83
CA PRO A 9 -1.37 -2.57 -14.02
C PRO A 9 -1.08 -3.47 -15.21
N LEU A 10 -1.89 -3.32 -16.26
CA LEU A 10 -1.66 -3.97 -17.56
C LEU A 10 -0.22 -3.68 -18.05
N GLY A 11 0.49 -4.72 -18.46
CA GLY A 11 1.90 -4.67 -18.85
C GLY A 11 2.88 -4.56 -17.67
N GLY A 12 2.39 -4.53 -16.43
CA GLY A 12 3.17 -4.36 -15.20
C GLY A 12 3.83 -5.65 -14.70
N VAL A 13 3.36 -6.82 -15.16
CA VAL A 13 3.84 -8.15 -14.72
C VAL A 13 5.35 -8.30 -14.89
N ARG A 14 5.92 -7.73 -15.96
CA ARG A 14 7.38 -7.76 -16.23
C ARG A 14 8.21 -7.14 -15.11
N ARG A 15 7.65 -6.23 -14.33
CA ARG A 15 8.32 -5.52 -13.23
C ARG A 15 8.00 -6.11 -11.86
N LEU A 16 6.97 -6.97 -11.76
CA LEU A 16 6.53 -7.58 -10.50
C LEU A 16 7.65 -8.37 -9.82
N ARG A 17 8.38 -9.20 -10.58
CA ARG A 17 9.51 -9.98 -10.06
C ARG A 17 10.55 -9.10 -9.36
N ALA A 18 10.97 -8.01 -10.00
CA ALA A 18 11.96 -7.10 -9.43
C ALA A 18 11.48 -6.44 -8.12
N VAL A 19 10.19 -6.11 -8.04
CA VAL A 19 9.57 -5.56 -6.82
C VAL A 19 9.60 -6.60 -5.70
N LEU A 20 9.14 -7.83 -5.97
CA LEU A 20 9.13 -8.92 -4.98
C LEU A 20 10.56 -9.23 -4.51
N GLU A 21 11.52 -9.38 -5.42
CA GLU A 21 12.93 -9.58 -5.06
C GLU A 21 13.50 -8.43 -4.22
N SER A 22 13.11 -7.19 -4.49
CA SER A 22 13.55 -6.03 -3.67
C SER A 22 12.90 -6.03 -2.26
N LEU A 23 11.66 -6.48 -2.13
CA LEU A 23 10.99 -6.68 -0.85
C LEU A 23 11.68 -7.80 -0.06
N ALA A 24 11.99 -8.93 -0.71
CA ALA A 24 12.73 -10.03 -0.10
C ALA A 24 14.12 -9.59 0.39
N ARG A 25 14.88 -8.85 -0.44
CA ARG A 25 16.18 -8.29 -0.05
C ARG A 25 16.08 -7.32 1.14
N SER A 26 14.99 -6.56 1.24
CA SER A 26 14.76 -5.65 2.36
C SER A 26 14.65 -6.36 3.72
N ARG A 27 14.28 -7.65 3.73
CA ARG A 27 14.34 -8.49 4.94
C ARG A 27 15.77 -8.68 5.44
N GLY A 28 16.70 -8.98 4.53
CA GLY A 28 18.11 -9.24 4.86
C GLY A 28 18.88 -8.01 5.34
N ALA A 29 18.41 -6.80 5.02
CA ALA A 29 19.06 -5.53 5.39
C ALA A 29 18.83 -5.08 6.85
N GLY A 30 18.22 -5.93 7.69
CA GLY A 30 17.94 -5.62 9.10
C GLY A 30 16.90 -4.52 9.32
N GLY A 31 16.10 -4.20 8.29
CA GLY A 31 15.09 -3.13 8.30
C GLY A 31 13.66 -3.60 8.55
N LEU A 32 13.45 -4.85 8.99
CA LEU A 32 12.13 -5.33 9.37
C LEU A 32 12.27 -6.00 10.72
N PRO A 33 11.22 -6.00 11.57
CA PRO A 33 11.23 -6.85 12.75
C PRO A 33 11.54 -8.26 12.26
N ALA A 34 12.67 -8.81 12.72
CA ALA A 34 13.23 -10.10 12.28
C ALA A 34 12.33 -11.30 12.60
N ALA A 35 11.16 -11.07 13.19
CA ALA A 35 10.14 -12.08 13.42
C ALA A 35 9.52 -12.52 12.08
N PRO A 36 9.50 -13.83 11.78
CA PRO A 36 8.61 -14.40 10.77
C PRO A 36 7.18 -13.86 10.94
N GLY A 37 6.51 -13.49 9.84
CA GLY A 37 5.16 -12.92 9.88
C GLY A 37 5.09 -11.41 10.19
N SER A 38 6.21 -10.68 10.16
CA SER A 38 6.18 -9.22 10.33
C SER A 38 5.55 -8.48 9.14
N LEU A 39 5.58 -9.07 7.94
CA LEU A 39 4.92 -8.58 6.72
C LEU A 39 4.19 -9.69 5.97
N ALA A 40 3.12 -9.33 5.26
CA ALA A 40 2.54 -10.11 4.16
C ALA A 40 2.39 -9.24 2.90
N VAL A 41 2.33 -9.86 1.73
CA VAL A 41 2.29 -9.18 0.42
C VAL A 41 1.02 -9.55 -0.32
N LEU A 42 0.19 -8.56 -0.60
CA LEU A 42 -0.99 -8.67 -1.46
C LEU A 42 -0.66 -8.06 -2.82
N ILE A 43 -0.84 -8.84 -3.87
CA ILE A 43 -0.69 -8.41 -5.26
C ILE A 43 -2.09 -8.24 -5.84
N LEU A 44 -2.42 -7.05 -6.31
CA LEU A 44 -3.67 -6.79 -7.04
C LEU A 44 -3.34 -6.65 -8.51
N ALA A 45 -3.67 -7.66 -9.31
CA ALA A 45 -3.22 -7.75 -10.69
C ALA A 45 -4.36 -7.59 -11.69
N ALA A 46 -4.12 -6.80 -12.73
CA ALA A 46 -5.02 -6.75 -13.89
C ALA A 46 -4.85 -7.93 -14.85
N GLU A 47 -3.77 -8.70 -14.71
CA GLU A 47 -3.34 -9.76 -15.62
C GLU A 47 -3.13 -11.07 -14.85
N PRO A 48 -3.71 -12.21 -15.29
CA PRO A 48 -3.58 -13.50 -14.59
C PRO A 48 -2.13 -14.00 -14.54
N GLU A 49 -1.26 -13.55 -15.43
CA GLU A 49 0.17 -13.89 -15.46
C GLU A 49 0.91 -13.46 -14.17
N ALA A 50 0.36 -12.52 -13.40
CA ALA A 50 0.89 -12.17 -12.09
C ALA A 50 0.87 -13.36 -11.11
N LEU A 51 -0.15 -14.22 -11.20
CA LEU A 51 -0.26 -15.44 -10.38
C LEU A 51 0.90 -16.40 -10.69
N SER A 52 1.21 -16.61 -11.96
CA SER A 52 2.32 -17.48 -12.34
C SER A 52 3.68 -16.97 -11.84
N VAL A 53 3.90 -15.64 -11.86
CA VAL A 53 5.13 -15.05 -11.29
C VAL A 53 5.19 -15.24 -9.77
N ALA A 54 4.06 -15.03 -9.09
CA ALA A 54 3.91 -15.24 -7.66
C ALA A 54 4.21 -16.70 -7.25
N GLU A 55 3.59 -17.67 -7.92
CA GLU A 55 3.77 -19.11 -7.68
C GLU A 55 5.21 -19.56 -7.90
N GLN A 56 5.89 -19.04 -8.93
CA GLN A 56 7.30 -19.35 -9.18
C GLN A 56 8.24 -18.84 -8.08
N LEU A 57 7.89 -17.73 -7.44
CA LEU A 57 8.71 -17.14 -6.36
C LEU A 57 8.36 -17.70 -4.98
N ALA A 58 7.12 -18.16 -4.79
CA ALA A 58 6.58 -18.58 -3.50
C ALA A 58 7.46 -19.57 -2.69
N PRO A 59 8.13 -20.59 -3.28
CA PRO A 59 8.94 -21.55 -2.52
C PRO A 59 10.06 -20.91 -1.69
N ASP A 60 10.67 -19.86 -2.22
CA ASP A 60 11.81 -19.17 -1.60
C ASP A 60 11.43 -17.78 -1.06
N TYR A 61 10.16 -17.38 -1.19
CA TYR A 61 9.73 -16.04 -0.82
C TYR A 61 9.55 -15.90 0.71
N PRO A 62 10.16 -14.89 1.34
CA PRO A 62 10.20 -14.82 2.80
C PRO A 62 8.90 -14.33 3.47
N PHE A 63 7.85 -14.00 2.71
CA PHE A 63 6.61 -13.45 3.24
C PHE A 63 5.40 -14.21 2.70
N PRO A 64 4.30 -14.33 3.46
CA PRO A 64 3.03 -14.76 2.89
C PRO A 64 2.67 -13.90 1.69
N LEU A 65 2.31 -14.55 0.59
CA LEU A 65 2.03 -13.92 -0.68
C LEU A 65 0.66 -14.35 -1.18
N HIS A 66 -0.15 -13.39 -1.61
CA HIS A 66 -1.47 -13.63 -2.18
C HIS A 66 -1.67 -12.74 -3.40
N VAL A 67 -2.39 -13.27 -4.39
CA VAL A 67 -2.73 -12.57 -5.61
C VAL A 67 -4.26 -12.52 -5.68
N GLU A 68 -4.80 -11.32 -5.84
CA GLU A 68 -6.20 -11.11 -6.17
C GLU A 68 -6.32 -10.42 -7.53
N ASP A 69 -7.37 -10.77 -8.25
CA ASP A 69 -7.70 -10.17 -9.53
C ASP A 69 -8.29 -8.77 -9.35
N GLY A 70 -7.87 -7.87 -10.24
CA GLY A 70 -8.37 -6.50 -10.34
C GLY A 70 -7.63 -5.51 -9.44
N LEU A 71 -7.11 -4.45 -10.05
CA LEU A 71 -6.53 -3.31 -9.32
C LEU A 71 -7.53 -2.58 -8.42
N GLY A 72 -8.81 -2.62 -8.81
CA GLY A 72 -9.83 -1.76 -8.24
C GLY A 72 -9.51 -0.26 -8.37
N ASP A 73 -10.35 0.58 -7.76
CA ASP A 73 -9.87 1.87 -7.30
C ASP A 73 -9.05 1.67 -6.02
N ALA A 74 -8.29 2.70 -5.64
CA ALA A 74 -7.38 2.54 -4.51
C ALA A 74 -8.06 2.52 -3.12
N VAL A 75 -9.36 2.80 -3.00
CA VAL A 75 -10.14 2.47 -1.79
C VAL A 75 -10.44 0.99 -1.77
N LEU A 76 -10.94 0.45 -2.88
CA LEU A 76 -11.23 -0.97 -3.03
C LEU A 76 -9.96 -1.80 -2.74
N ALA A 77 -8.82 -1.38 -3.28
CA ALA A 77 -7.53 -2.00 -3.06
C ALA A 77 -7.14 -2.06 -1.57
N VAL A 78 -7.36 -0.97 -0.83
CA VAL A 78 -7.11 -0.90 0.62
C VAL A 78 -8.12 -1.74 1.41
N ARG A 79 -9.37 -1.84 0.95
CA ARG A 79 -10.39 -2.70 1.57
C ARG A 79 -10.09 -4.18 1.36
N GLN A 80 -9.64 -4.58 0.17
CA GLN A 80 -9.16 -5.94 -0.11
C GLN A 80 -7.98 -6.30 0.78
N ALA A 81 -6.99 -5.41 0.86
CA ALA A 81 -5.88 -5.55 1.79
C ALA A 81 -6.33 -5.73 3.25
N ALA A 82 -7.24 -4.88 3.74
CA ALA A 82 -7.77 -4.99 5.10
C ALA A 82 -8.55 -6.30 5.33
N ALA A 83 -9.33 -6.73 4.35
CA ALA A 83 -10.08 -7.99 4.40
C ALA A 83 -9.13 -9.20 4.46
N TRP A 84 -8.10 -9.24 3.62
CA TRP A 84 -7.10 -10.30 3.64
C TRP A 84 -6.28 -10.29 4.95
N ALA A 85 -5.93 -9.11 5.47
CA ALA A 85 -5.30 -9.03 6.79
C ALA A 85 -6.19 -9.63 7.91
N ALA A 86 -7.51 -9.46 7.82
CA ALA A 86 -8.43 -10.07 8.77
C ALA A 86 -8.47 -11.61 8.64
N THR A 87 -8.40 -12.18 7.42
CA THR A 87 -8.34 -13.64 7.24
C THR A 87 -7.03 -14.26 7.75
N LEU A 88 -5.95 -13.46 7.79
CA LEU A 88 -4.68 -13.82 8.42
C LEU A 88 -4.69 -13.68 9.95
N GLY A 89 -5.83 -13.30 10.57
CA GLY A 89 -5.95 -13.11 12.01
C GLY A 89 -5.29 -11.83 12.54
N VAL A 90 -4.97 -10.88 11.67
CA VAL A 90 -4.31 -9.61 12.01
C VAL A 90 -5.09 -8.40 11.50
N PRO A 91 -6.37 -8.23 11.90
CA PRO A 91 -7.16 -7.09 11.47
C PRO A 91 -6.53 -5.76 11.90
N GLY A 92 -6.66 -4.74 11.05
CA GLY A 92 -6.24 -3.37 11.37
C GLY A 92 -4.72 -3.12 11.36
N VAL A 93 -3.95 -4.01 10.73
CA VAL A 93 -2.52 -3.77 10.50
C VAL A 93 -2.29 -2.58 9.55
N PRO A 94 -1.13 -1.92 9.66
CA PRO A 94 -0.71 -0.92 8.68
C PRO A 94 -0.68 -1.47 7.26
N ILE A 95 -1.09 -0.66 6.30
CA ILE A 95 -0.99 -0.97 4.86
C ILE A 95 0.10 -0.10 4.25
N LEU A 96 1.08 -0.72 3.62
CA LEU A 96 2.18 -0.09 2.90
C LEU A 96 1.90 -0.20 1.39
N LEU A 97 2.04 0.90 0.67
CA LEU A 97 1.65 1.01 -0.73
C LEU A 97 2.91 1.16 -1.57
N THR A 98 3.15 0.22 -2.47
CA THR A 98 4.23 0.31 -3.46
C THR A 98 3.68 0.61 -4.85
N THR A 99 4.56 0.98 -5.77
CA THR A 99 4.24 1.18 -7.19
C THR A 99 4.99 0.16 -8.03
N THR A 100 4.30 -0.46 -8.98
CA THR A 100 4.92 -1.31 -10.00
C THR A 100 5.71 -0.48 -11.01
N GLY A 101 6.98 -0.26 -10.70
CA GLY A 101 7.83 0.56 -11.55
C GLY A 101 9.22 0.76 -10.99
N GLU A 102 9.33 0.79 -9.67
CA GLU A 102 10.59 1.06 -8.98
C GLU A 102 10.85 -0.03 -7.94
N PRO A 103 12.08 -0.59 -7.87
CA PRO A 103 12.48 -1.43 -6.76
C PRO A 103 12.28 -0.69 -5.43
N VAL A 104 11.81 -1.37 -4.39
CA VAL A 104 11.70 -0.74 -3.09
C VAL A 104 13.10 -0.53 -2.48
N PRO A 105 13.38 0.64 -1.89
CA PRO A 105 14.65 0.86 -1.19
C PRO A 105 14.83 -0.10 -0.02
N PRO A 106 16.08 -0.48 0.31
CA PRO A 106 16.36 -1.19 1.56
C PRO A 106 15.80 -0.40 2.75
N ARG A 107 15.23 -1.10 3.73
CA ARG A 107 14.59 -0.51 4.93
C ARG A 107 13.38 0.40 4.65
N TRP A 108 12.86 0.46 3.42
CA TRP A 108 11.67 1.25 3.09
C TRP A 108 10.50 1.01 4.06
N ALA A 109 10.13 -0.26 4.24
CA ALA A 109 9.06 -0.63 5.17
C ALA A 109 9.37 -0.29 6.64
N TYR A 110 10.65 -0.32 7.06
CA TYR A 110 11.06 0.13 8.40
C TYR A 110 10.62 1.57 8.65
N SER A 111 11.05 2.46 7.76
CA SER A 111 10.89 3.90 7.91
C SER A 111 9.41 4.29 7.89
N LEU A 112 8.63 3.64 7.03
CA LEU A 112 7.18 3.81 6.99
C LEU A 112 6.51 3.37 8.30
N LEU A 113 6.85 2.18 8.79
CA LEU A 113 6.27 1.66 10.03
C LEU A 113 6.71 2.45 11.26
N ALA A 114 7.94 2.93 11.29
CA ALA A 114 8.43 3.82 12.35
C ALA A 114 7.62 5.12 12.39
N ALA A 115 7.40 5.77 11.23
CA ALA A 115 6.59 6.97 11.16
C ALA A 115 5.14 6.75 11.64
N LEU A 116 4.52 5.63 11.25
CA LEU A 116 3.18 5.28 11.73
C LEU A 116 3.15 5.01 13.24
N ARG A 117 4.16 4.29 13.76
CA ARG A 117 4.31 4.03 15.21
C ARG A 117 4.49 5.32 15.99
N ASP A 118 5.20 6.29 15.43
CA ASP A 118 5.47 7.60 16.05
C ASP A 118 4.27 8.58 15.88
N GLY A 119 3.11 8.04 15.48
CA GLY A 119 1.81 8.70 15.50
C GLY A 119 1.39 9.32 14.18
N ALA A 120 2.04 9.00 13.05
CA ALA A 120 1.51 9.36 11.74
C ALA A 120 0.30 8.46 11.40
N ASP A 121 -0.73 9.07 10.80
CA ASP A 121 -1.84 8.33 10.20
C ASP A 121 -1.56 8.02 8.72
N LEU A 122 -0.84 8.92 8.06
CA LEU A 122 -0.49 8.84 6.65
C LEU A 122 0.99 9.12 6.49
N VAL A 123 1.69 8.24 5.77
CA VAL A 123 3.02 8.55 5.24
C VAL A 123 2.88 8.79 3.74
N THR A 124 3.47 9.87 3.24
CA THR A 124 3.34 10.27 1.83
C THR A 124 4.69 10.36 1.14
N ARG A 125 4.73 10.11 -0.18
CA ARG A 125 5.94 10.35 -0.98
C ARG A 125 6.27 11.85 -0.93
N ARG A 126 7.55 12.21 -0.75
CA ARG A 126 8.01 13.59 -0.96
C ARG A 126 7.77 13.99 -2.41
N ALA A 127 6.76 14.83 -2.63
CA ALA A 127 6.51 15.46 -3.92
C ALA A 127 7.42 16.69 -4.09
N GLY A 128 8.01 16.82 -5.27
CA GLY A 128 8.77 18.01 -5.66
C GLY A 128 7.94 19.29 -5.61
N PHE A 129 8.57 20.47 -5.66
CA PHE A 129 7.84 21.75 -5.69
C PHE A 129 6.91 21.85 -6.91
N LEU A 130 7.36 21.39 -8.08
CA LEU A 130 6.58 21.34 -9.33
C LEU A 130 5.42 20.33 -9.27
N GLU A 131 5.62 19.13 -8.72
CA GLU A 131 4.53 18.15 -8.54
C GLU A 131 3.45 18.65 -7.58
N ARG A 132 3.84 19.39 -6.53
CA ARG A 132 2.91 20.04 -5.61
C ARG A 132 2.04 21.09 -6.30
N LEU A 133 2.59 21.83 -7.25
CA LEU A 133 1.89 22.87 -8.01
C LEU A 133 0.97 22.29 -9.10
N LEU A 134 1.43 21.24 -9.79
CA LEU A 134 0.73 20.69 -10.96
C LEU A 134 -0.30 19.61 -10.58
N ALA A 135 0.06 18.71 -9.66
CA ALA A 135 -0.82 17.60 -9.27
C ALA A 135 -1.52 17.85 -7.93
N GLY A 136 -0.97 18.69 -7.05
CA GLY A 136 -1.57 19.01 -5.74
C GLY A 136 -1.82 17.79 -4.85
N VAL A 137 -1.23 16.64 -5.17
CA VAL A 137 -1.51 15.35 -4.53
C VAL A 137 -0.20 14.75 -4.05
N ARG A 138 -0.12 14.48 -2.75
CA ARG A 138 0.92 13.64 -2.16
C ARG A 138 0.34 12.23 -2.04
N LEU A 139 0.85 11.30 -2.83
CA LEU A 139 0.39 9.91 -2.81
C LEU A 139 0.78 9.26 -1.46
N PRO A 140 -0.18 8.73 -0.66
CA PRO A 140 0.18 7.88 0.46
C PRO A 140 1.02 6.69 0.01
N VAL A 141 2.03 6.39 0.82
CA VAL A 141 2.90 5.22 0.72
C VAL A 141 2.73 4.32 1.95
N ALA A 142 2.07 4.81 3.01
CA ALA A 142 1.66 4.00 4.16
C ALA A 142 0.41 4.59 4.84
N LEU A 143 -0.44 3.70 5.37
CA LEU A 143 -1.72 4.03 6.02
C LEU A 143 -1.82 3.36 7.40
N SER A 144 -2.17 4.13 8.42
CA SER A 144 -2.64 3.60 9.71
C SER A 144 -4.08 3.07 9.60
N LEU A 145 -4.52 2.28 10.59
CA LEU A 145 -5.93 1.87 10.71
C LEU A 145 -6.87 3.08 10.72
N ARG A 146 -6.50 4.17 11.40
CA ARG A 146 -7.32 5.38 11.48
C ARG A 146 -7.51 6.01 10.10
N ALA A 147 -6.44 6.08 9.30
CA ALA A 147 -6.53 6.57 7.92
C ALA A 147 -7.37 5.65 7.01
N GLN A 148 -7.30 4.33 7.22
CA GLN A 148 -8.13 3.36 6.52
C GLN A 148 -9.62 3.56 6.87
N THR A 149 -9.96 3.63 8.16
CA THR A 149 -11.34 3.84 8.63
C THR A 149 -11.91 5.19 8.23
N ALA A 150 -11.11 6.25 8.24
CA ALA A 150 -11.53 7.57 7.78
C ALA A 150 -11.95 7.53 6.30
N MET A 151 -11.17 6.83 5.46
CA MET A 151 -11.51 6.65 4.05
C MET A 151 -12.77 5.81 3.87
N GLU A 152 -12.89 4.70 4.59
CA GLU A 152 -14.06 3.83 4.47
C GLU A 152 -15.34 4.58 4.82
N ARG A 153 -15.36 5.33 5.92
CA ARG A 153 -16.51 6.14 6.34
C ARG A 153 -16.89 7.19 5.29
N TRP A 154 -15.88 7.88 4.75
CA TRP A 154 -16.10 8.88 3.70
C TRP A 154 -16.69 8.24 2.44
N SER A 155 -16.17 7.08 2.01
CA SER A 155 -16.66 6.36 0.83
C SER A 155 -18.09 5.82 1.02
N SER A 156 -18.43 5.35 2.23
CA SER A 156 -19.78 4.88 2.54
C SER A 156 -20.82 5.99 2.63
N GLY A 157 -20.40 7.20 3.05
CA GLY A 157 -21.28 8.35 3.22
C GLY A 157 -21.64 9.09 1.92
N ARG A 158 -20.82 8.94 0.86
CA ARG A 158 -21.00 9.66 -0.42
C ARG A 158 -21.92 8.98 -1.44
N GLY A 159 -22.45 7.79 -1.14
CA GLY A 159 -23.44 7.11 -1.98
C GLY A 159 -23.04 6.99 -3.46
N ARG A 160 -22.12 6.07 -3.80
CA ARG A 160 -21.88 5.47 -5.15
C ARG A 160 -21.89 6.39 -6.40
N LEU A 161 -21.80 7.71 -6.29
CA LEU A 161 -21.84 8.61 -7.45
C LEU A 161 -20.46 9.23 -7.69
N GLY A 162 -19.76 8.64 -8.66
CA GLY A 162 -18.55 9.19 -9.28
C GLY A 162 -17.32 8.32 -9.03
N ALA A 163 -17.06 7.38 -9.95
CA ALA A 163 -15.85 6.58 -9.97
C ALA A 163 -14.62 7.45 -10.27
N GLY A 164 -14.11 8.14 -9.26
CA GLY A 164 -12.74 8.60 -9.21
C GLY A 164 -11.94 7.68 -8.29
N ALA A 165 -10.65 7.46 -8.56
CA ALA A 165 -9.79 6.93 -7.52
C ALA A 165 -9.87 7.91 -6.33
N ALA A 166 -10.13 7.47 -5.10
CA ALA A 166 -10.28 8.38 -3.95
C ALA A 166 -9.10 9.34 -3.71
N TRP A 167 -8.00 9.16 -4.42
CA TRP A 167 -6.80 9.99 -4.37
C TRP A 167 -6.92 11.22 -5.28
N THR A 168 -7.74 11.11 -6.32
CA THR A 168 -8.08 12.17 -7.26
C THR A 168 -9.24 13.03 -6.77
N GLU A 169 -10.05 12.52 -5.83
CA GLU A 169 -11.18 13.27 -5.29
C GLU A 169 -10.75 14.39 -4.36
N ARG A 170 -11.34 15.57 -4.56
CA ARG A 170 -10.96 16.82 -3.89
C ARG A 170 -11.09 16.77 -2.37
N ASP A 171 -12.15 16.15 -1.87
CA ASP A 171 -12.48 16.14 -0.44
C ASP A 171 -12.17 14.81 0.23
N SER A 172 -11.37 13.98 -0.43
CA SER A 172 -10.90 12.73 0.12
C SER A 172 -10.05 12.96 1.39
N PRO A 173 -10.27 12.17 2.45
CA PRO A 173 -9.40 12.16 3.63
C PRO A 173 -7.91 11.98 3.32
N TRP A 174 -7.56 11.30 2.23
CA TRP A 174 -6.15 11.10 1.85
C TRP A 174 -5.56 12.31 1.11
N ARG A 175 -6.40 13.12 0.45
CA ARG A 175 -5.97 14.37 -0.20
C ARG A 175 -5.96 15.55 0.78
N ARG A 176 -6.88 15.56 1.74
CA ARG A 176 -7.03 16.59 2.78
C ARG A 176 -6.96 15.97 4.18
N PRO A 177 -5.81 15.41 4.57
CA PRO A 177 -5.67 14.69 5.83
C PRO A 177 -5.94 15.57 7.04
N ASP A 178 -5.48 16.82 7.04
CA ASP A 178 -5.70 17.75 8.16
C ASP A 178 -7.19 18.05 8.37
N ALA A 179 -7.97 18.17 7.29
CA ALA A 179 -9.42 18.38 7.36
C ALA A 179 -10.17 17.15 7.90
N ALA A 180 -9.59 15.96 7.76
CA ALA A 180 -10.07 14.72 8.34
C ALA A 180 -9.47 14.43 9.74
N GLY A 181 -8.66 15.35 10.29
CA GLY A 181 -7.98 15.18 11.57
C GLY A 181 -6.91 14.08 11.57
N LEU A 182 -6.33 13.78 10.41
CA LEU A 182 -5.27 12.78 10.22
C LEU A 182 -3.89 13.43 10.19
N ARG A 183 -2.93 12.85 10.91
CA ARG A 183 -1.54 13.33 10.92
C ARG A 183 -0.76 12.77 9.74
N THR A 184 -0.13 13.65 8.95
CA THR A 184 0.65 13.26 7.77
C THR A 184 2.15 13.52 7.94
N VAL A 185 2.98 12.57 7.54
CA VAL A 185 4.44 12.67 7.54
C VAL A 185 5.00 12.36 6.14
N PRO A 186 5.97 13.11 5.62
CA PRO A 186 6.66 12.75 4.38
C PRO A 186 7.72 11.65 4.61
N ALA A 187 7.77 10.65 3.71
CA ALA A 187 8.85 9.65 3.63
C ALA A 187 10.13 10.21 3.01
#